data_AF-A0A7Y5HWT0-F1
#
_entry.id   AF-A0A7Y5HWT0-F1
#
_cell.length_a   1.000
_cell.length_b   1.000
_cell.length_c   1.000
_cell.angle_alpha   90.00
_cell.angle_beta   90.00
_cell.angle_gamma   90.00
#
_symmetry.space_group_name_H-M   'P 1'
#
loop_
_entity.id
_entity.type
_entity.pdbx_description
1 polymer ?
#
loop_
_entity_poly.entity_id
_entity_poly.type
_entity_poly.pdbx_seq_one_letter_code
_entity_poly.pdbx_strand_id
1 'polypeptide(L)'
;MNGARTLKLVSLALATALLGGGAWLAHGGLKQLARERQQFAQLQSELDNARRLLPEVQQREQLVRSIKEVAQQVERMGFDPGQWGERRLRRPQGPATRAEAAQFLAELGRGGAGQVFVADLFDIATVSPGASLFHPPQPGDQGLTLGVSGTLHFQTVSVSQSPRVTP
;
A
#
# COMPACT_ATOMS: atom_id res chain seq x y z
N MET A 1 18.24 67.00 -65.73
CA MET A 1 18.45 67.04 -64.27
C MET A 1 17.91 65.78 -63.57
N ASN A 2 18.14 64.57 -64.11
CA ASN A 2 17.44 63.34 -63.65
C ASN A 2 18.36 62.17 -63.23
N GLY A 3 19.66 62.17 -63.59
CA GLY A 3 20.57 61.05 -63.32
C GLY A 3 21.00 60.88 -61.85
N ALA A 4 21.14 61.98 -61.10
CA ALA A 4 21.54 61.92 -59.69
C ALA A 4 20.41 61.44 -58.76
N ARG A 5 19.14 61.57 -59.17
CA ARG A 5 17.98 61.11 -58.40
C ARG A 5 17.74 59.61 -58.59
N THR A 6 17.91 59.10 -59.81
CA THR A 6 17.81 57.65 -60.08
C THR A 6 18.93 56.86 -59.42
N LEU A 7 20.16 57.38 -59.38
CA LEU A 7 21.28 56.70 -58.70
C LEU A 7 21.04 56.56 -57.18
N LYS A 8 20.49 57.60 -56.54
CA LYS A 8 20.12 57.58 -55.11
C LYS A 8 18.95 56.65 -54.80
N LEU A 9 17.99 56.53 -55.72
CA LEU A 9 16.86 55.60 -55.54
C LEU A 9 17.29 54.15 -55.72
N VAL A 10 18.20 53.86 -56.65
CA VAL A 10 18.75 52.51 -56.84
C VAL A 10 19.60 52.09 -55.64
N SER A 11 20.44 52.97 -55.09
CA SER A 11 21.23 52.63 -53.90
C SER A 11 20.36 52.44 -52.65
N LEU A 12 19.28 53.22 -52.50
CA LEU A 12 18.32 53.05 -51.41
C LEU A 12 17.51 51.75 -51.55
N ALA A 13 17.10 51.39 -52.77
CA ALA A 13 16.41 50.14 -53.04
C ALA A 13 17.32 48.93 -52.76
N LEU A 14 18.60 49.01 -53.15
CA LEU A 14 19.58 47.96 -52.90
C LEU A 14 19.89 47.80 -51.40
N ALA A 15 20.02 48.92 -50.68
CA ALA A 15 20.22 48.90 -49.23
C ALA A 15 19.00 48.31 -48.49
N THR A 16 17.79 48.66 -48.92
CA THR A 16 16.55 48.12 -48.35
C THR A 16 16.38 46.63 -48.66
N ALA A 17 16.79 46.18 -49.85
CA ALA A 17 16.78 44.77 -50.23
C ALA A 17 17.79 43.92 -49.44
N LEU A 18 18.99 44.46 -49.19
CA LEU A 18 20.01 43.79 -48.36
C LEU A 18 19.58 43.71 -46.89
N LEU A 19 18.97 44.78 -46.34
CA LEU A 19 18.41 44.78 -44.98
C LEU A 19 17.21 43.83 -44.86
N GLY A 20 16.32 43.79 -45.85
CA GLY A 20 15.20 42.85 -45.91
C GLY A 20 15.64 41.39 -46.02
N GLY A 21 16.66 41.11 -46.85
CA GLY A 21 17.24 39.77 -47.01
C GLY A 21 17.95 39.27 -45.75
N GLY A 22 18.69 40.15 -45.06
CA GLY A 22 19.33 39.84 -43.77
C GLY A 22 18.32 39.56 -42.66
N ALA A 23 17.21 40.31 -42.61
CA ALA A 23 16.14 40.10 -41.64
C ALA A 23 15.38 38.77 -41.86
N TRP A 24 15.24 38.32 -43.10
CA TRP A 24 14.55 37.07 -43.45
C TRP A 24 15.39 35.82 -43.10
N LEU A 25 16.71 35.87 -43.31
CA LEU A 25 17.64 34.80 -42.91
C LEU A 25 17.76 34.67 -41.39
N ALA A 26 17.77 35.78 -40.66
CA ALA A 26 17.74 35.76 -39.19
C ALA A 26 16.43 35.16 -38.63
N HIS A 27 15.30 35.42 -39.30
CA HIS A 27 13.99 34.84 -38.93
C HIS A 27 13.89 33.33 -39.20
N GLY A 28 14.61 32.81 -40.20
CA GLY A 28 14.64 31.38 -40.54
C GLY A 28 15.54 30.56 -39.61
N GLY A 29 16.75 31.05 -39.32
CA GLY A 29 17.71 30.36 -38.44
C GLY A 29 17.21 30.26 -36.99
N LEU A 30 16.58 31.31 -36.46
CA LEU A 30 16.00 31.29 -35.11
C LEU A 30 14.86 30.26 -34.96
N LYS A 31 14.09 29.99 -36.02
CA LYS A 31 13.02 28.97 -36.01
C LYS A 31 13.56 27.55 -36.02
N GLN A 32 14.71 27.31 -36.66
CA GLN A 32 15.38 26.01 -36.65
C GLN A 32 16.03 25.71 -35.29
N LEU A 33 16.70 26.69 -34.69
CA LEU A 33 17.22 26.61 -33.32
C LEU A 33 16.11 26.49 -32.26
N ALA A 34 14.96 27.15 -32.46
CA ALA A 34 13.80 26.99 -31.59
C ALA A 34 13.18 25.59 -31.69
N ARG A 35 13.12 25.00 -32.89
CA ARG A 35 12.64 23.63 -33.09
C ARG A 35 13.59 22.59 -32.50
N GLU A 36 14.89 22.75 -32.67
CA GLU A 36 15.88 21.86 -32.03
C GLU A 36 15.81 21.97 -30.50
N ARG A 37 15.70 23.19 -29.95
CA ARG A 37 15.49 23.37 -28.50
C ARG A 37 14.17 22.79 -28.00
N GLN A 38 13.10 22.88 -28.77
CA GLN A 38 11.81 22.26 -28.41
C GLN A 38 11.87 20.73 -28.43
N GLN A 39 12.59 20.14 -29.39
CA GLN A 39 12.82 18.69 -29.45
C GLN A 39 13.70 18.22 -28.27
N PHE A 40 14.75 18.97 -27.93
CA PHE A 40 15.55 18.70 -26.73
C PHE A 40 14.76 18.86 -25.43
N ALA A 41 13.88 19.87 -25.34
CA ALA A 41 13.02 20.06 -24.17
C ALA A 41 11.94 18.96 -24.05
N GLN A 42 11.42 18.46 -25.18
CA GLN A 42 10.50 17.33 -25.19
C GLN A 42 11.19 16.04 -24.73
N LEU A 43 12.36 15.72 -25.28
CA LEU A 43 13.16 14.56 -24.88
C LEU A 43 13.60 14.65 -23.39
N GLN A 44 13.97 15.84 -22.91
CA GLN A 44 14.23 16.06 -21.48
C GLN A 44 12.98 15.87 -20.64
N SER A 45 11.82 16.38 -21.08
CA SER A 45 10.57 16.21 -20.34
C SER A 45 10.14 14.75 -20.27
N GLU A 46 10.35 13.96 -21.33
CA GLU A 46 10.07 12.53 -21.36
C GLU A 46 11.03 11.75 -20.46
N LEU A 47 12.33 12.10 -20.47
CA LEU A 47 13.32 11.52 -19.56
C LEU A 47 13.04 11.89 -18.10
N ASP A 48 12.65 13.13 -17.81
CA ASP A 48 12.27 13.55 -16.46
C ASP A 48 10.98 12.86 -16.01
N ASN A 49 10.03 12.62 -16.91
CA ASN A 49 8.80 11.89 -16.59
C ASN A 49 9.10 10.41 -16.33
N ALA A 50 9.97 9.77 -17.14
CA ALA A 50 10.45 8.41 -16.89
C ALA A 50 11.27 8.32 -15.59
N ARG A 51 12.08 9.34 -15.28
CA ARG A 51 12.87 9.44 -14.06
C ARG A 51 12.04 9.70 -12.81
N ARG A 52 10.86 10.31 -12.95
CA ARG A 52 9.86 10.44 -11.88
C ARG A 52 9.16 9.13 -11.55
N LEU A 53 9.05 8.21 -12.51
CA LEU A 53 8.44 6.89 -12.31
C LEU A 53 9.44 5.85 -11.75
N LEU A 54 10.74 6.06 -11.98
CA LEU A 54 11.83 5.25 -11.42
C LEU A 54 11.76 5.02 -9.89
N PRO A 55 11.50 6.01 -9.02
CA PRO A 55 11.40 5.78 -7.58
C PRO A 55 10.20 4.92 -7.19
N GLU A 56 9.06 5.02 -7.89
CA GLU A 56 7.89 4.17 -7.61
C GLU A 56 8.17 2.71 -8.00
N VAL A 57 8.84 2.48 -9.13
CA VAL A 57 9.26 1.14 -9.56
C VAL A 57 10.29 0.57 -8.58
N GLN A 58 11.27 1.37 -8.15
CA GLN A 58 12.26 0.94 -7.16
C GLN A 58 11.62 0.59 -5.81
N GLN A 59 10.66 1.38 -5.33
CA GLN A 59 9.92 1.07 -4.10
C GLN A 59 9.12 -0.23 -4.22
N ARG A 60 8.46 -0.46 -5.37
CA ARG A 60 7.73 -1.70 -5.64
C ARG A 60 8.67 -2.90 -5.72
N GLU A 61 9.81 -2.76 -6.38
CA GLU A 61 10.82 -3.81 -6.43
C GLU A 61 11.40 -4.13 -5.03
N GLN A 62 11.66 -3.11 -4.21
CA GLN A 62 12.12 -3.28 -2.84
C GLN A 62 11.06 -4.00 -1.99
N LEU A 63 9.78 -3.65 -2.15
CA LEU A 63 8.67 -4.32 -1.48
C LEU A 63 8.52 -5.78 -1.93
N VAL A 64 8.63 -6.06 -3.23
CA VAL A 64 8.57 -7.44 -3.75
C VAL A 64 9.76 -8.26 -3.24
N ARG A 65 10.96 -7.67 -3.17
CA ARG A 65 12.15 -8.31 -2.59
C ARG A 65 11.93 -8.62 -1.10
N SER A 66 11.44 -7.66 -0.32
CA SER A 66 11.20 -7.88 1.11
C SER A 66 10.11 -8.92 1.37
N ILE A 67 9.02 -8.92 0.58
CA ILE A 67 8.00 -9.97 0.65
C ILE A 67 8.59 -11.34 0.34
N LYS A 68 9.47 -11.43 -0.66
CA LYS A 68 10.14 -12.69 -1.02
C LYS A 68 11.08 -13.19 0.08
N GLU A 69 11.84 -12.28 0.70
CA GLU A 69 12.72 -12.60 1.84
C GLU A 69 11.92 -13.10 3.05
N VAL A 70 10.82 -12.43 3.39
CA VAL A 70 9.91 -12.85 4.46
C VAL A 70 9.29 -14.20 4.13
N ALA A 71 8.81 -14.42 2.90
CA ALA A 71 8.26 -15.71 2.48
C ALA A 71 9.28 -16.85 2.59
N GLN A 72 10.52 -16.63 2.16
CA GLN A 72 11.60 -17.62 2.30
C GLN A 72 12.01 -17.87 3.76
N GLN A 73 11.88 -16.87 4.63
CA GLN A 73 12.13 -17.04 6.06
C GLN A 73 11.00 -17.84 6.73
N VAL A 74 9.75 -17.55 6.36
CA VAL A 74 8.54 -18.25 6.82
C VAL A 74 8.55 -19.73 6.36
N GLU A 75 8.94 -20.01 5.12
CA GLU A 75 9.10 -21.35 4.57
C GLU A 75 10.20 -22.16 5.29
N ARG A 76 11.34 -21.52 5.60
CA ARG A 76 12.42 -22.15 6.40
C ARG A 76 11.99 -22.49 7.84
N MET A 77 11.02 -21.76 8.39
CA MET A 77 10.42 -22.05 9.69
C MET A 77 9.32 -23.13 9.60
N GLY A 78 9.05 -23.67 8.42
CA GLY A 78 8.03 -24.71 8.19
C GLY A 78 6.60 -24.19 8.26
N PHE A 79 6.39 -22.88 8.11
CA PHE A 79 5.06 -22.27 8.12
C PHE A 79 4.56 -22.12 6.68
N ASP A 80 3.50 -22.85 6.32
CA ASP A 80 2.86 -22.72 4.99
C ASP A 80 1.62 -21.83 5.12
N PRO A 81 1.67 -20.54 4.72
CA PRO A 81 0.54 -19.61 4.87
C PRO A 81 -0.71 -20.05 4.07
N GLY A 82 -0.57 -20.87 3.04
CA GLY A 82 -1.71 -21.41 2.29
C GLY A 82 -2.53 -22.46 3.07
N GLN A 83 -1.94 -23.02 4.12
CA GLN A 83 -2.56 -23.99 5.02
C GLN A 83 -3.17 -23.34 6.26
N TRP A 84 -3.27 -22.01 6.32
CA TRP A 84 -3.90 -21.31 7.43
C TRP A 84 -5.14 -20.55 6.97
N GLY A 85 -6.24 -20.79 7.67
CA GLY A 85 -7.49 -20.06 7.54
C GLY A 85 -7.58 -18.98 8.60
N GLU A 86 -8.32 -17.92 8.28
CA GLU A 86 -8.56 -16.80 9.18
C GLU A 86 -10.04 -16.67 9.47
N ARG A 87 -10.40 -16.45 10.73
CA ARG A 87 -11.76 -16.13 11.13
C ARG A 87 -11.75 -14.98 12.12
N ARG A 88 -12.41 -13.89 11.75
CA ARG A 88 -12.62 -12.78 12.67
C ARG A 88 -13.63 -13.18 13.74
N LEU A 89 -13.26 -12.99 15.01
CA LEU A 89 -14.12 -13.26 16.15
C LEU A 89 -14.40 -11.94 16.86
N ARG A 90 -15.69 -11.69 17.10
CA ARG A 90 -16.14 -10.51 17.84
C ARG A 90 -17.20 -10.92 18.85
N ARG A 91 -16.87 -10.73 20.11
CA ARG A 91 -17.76 -10.78 21.24
C ARG A 91 -17.88 -9.36 21.83
N PRO A 92 -19.06 -8.71 21.75
CA PRO A 92 -19.25 -7.43 22.41
C PRO A 92 -19.09 -7.58 23.92
N GLN A 93 -18.63 -6.52 24.58
CA GLN A 93 -18.54 -6.50 26.04
C GLN A 93 -19.94 -6.70 26.63
N GLY A 94 -20.06 -7.69 27.50
CA GLY A 94 -21.31 -8.00 28.16
C GLY A 94 -21.10 -8.89 29.38
N PRO A 95 -22.15 -9.03 30.21
CA PRO A 95 -22.09 -9.89 31.38
C PRO A 95 -21.84 -11.35 30.98
N ALA A 96 -21.06 -12.05 31.77
CA ALA A 96 -20.83 -13.48 31.68
C ALA A 96 -20.63 -14.07 33.08
N THR A 97 -21.05 -15.32 33.24
CA THR A 97 -20.65 -16.08 34.42
C THR A 97 -19.15 -16.40 34.35
N ARG A 98 -18.51 -16.65 35.50
CA ARG A 98 -17.09 -17.06 35.52
C ARG A 98 -16.86 -18.36 34.76
N ALA A 99 -17.81 -19.30 34.83
CA ALA A 99 -17.74 -20.56 34.12
C ALA A 99 -17.81 -20.35 32.59
N GLU A 100 -18.75 -19.53 32.12
CA GLU A 100 -18.85 -19.17 30.69
C GLU A 100 -17.60 -18.47 30.18
N ALA A 101 -17.09 -17.50 30.95
CA ALA A 101 -15.87 -16.79 30.59
C ALA A 101 -14.68 -17.76 30.52
N ALA A 102 -14.50 -18.63 31.51
CA ALA A 102 -13.43 -19.62 31.52
C ALA A 102 -13.54 -20.60 30.35
N GLN A 103 -14.76 -21.09 30.06
CA GLN A 103 -14.99 -21.99 28.93
C GLN A 103 -14.67 -21.30 27.60
N PHE A 104 -15.13 -20.08 27.39
CA PHE A 104 -14.87 -19.31 26.18
C PHE A 104 -13.37 -19.05 25.97
N LEU A 105 -12.66 -18.65 27.03
CA LEU A 105 -11.21 -18.45 26.97
C LEU A 105 -10.46 -19.76 26.71
N ALA A 106 -10.91 -20.86 27.31
CA ALA A 106 -10.37 -22.18 27.03
C ALA A 106 -10.62 -22.59 25.57
N GLU A 107 -11.77 -22.26 24.98
CA GLU A 107 -12.08 -22.51 23.57
C GLU A 107 -11.17 -21.72 22.63
N LEU A 108 -10.85 -20.46 22.96
CA LEU A 108 -9.90 -19.66 22.19
C LEU A 108 -8.48 -20.25 22.21
N GLY A 109 -8.06 -20.82 23.34
CA GLY A 109 -6.75 -21.47 23.50
C GLY A 109 -6.69 -22.95 23.11
N ARG A 110 -7.83 -23.60 22.81
CA ARG A 110 -7.92 -25.06 22.70
C ARG A 110 -7.13 -25.65 21.54
N GLY A 111 -6.94 -24.93 20.44
CA GLY A 111 -6.39 -25.52 19.22
C GLY A 111 -4.86 -25.64 19.15
N GLY A 112 -4.14 -25.36 20.24
CA GLY A 112 -2.71 -25.70 20.36
C GLY A 112 -1.85 -25.13 19.23
N ALA A 113 -0.87 -25.90 18.75
CA ALA A 113 0.05 -25.45 17.70
C ALA A 113 -0.64 -25.19 16.32
N GLY A 114 -1.88 -25.63 16.14
CA GLY A 114 -2.65 -25.49 14.90
C GLY A 114 -3.67 -24.36 14.93
N GLN A 115 -3.81 -23.62 16.04
CA GLN A 115 -4.77 -22.52 16.17
C GLN A 115 -4.18 -21.41 17.04
N VAL A 116 -4.16 -20.20 16.49
CA VAL A 116 -3.63 -19.02 17.19
C VAL A 116 -4.71 -17.94 17.17
N PHE A 117 -5.11 -17.49 18.36
CA PHE A 117 -5.98 -16.34 18.50
C PHE A 117 -5.15 -15.09 18.78
N VAL A 118 -5.28 -14.09 17.91
CA VAL A 118 -4.65 -12.77 18.05
C VAL A 118 -5.73 -11.77 18.43
N ALA A 119 -5.65 -11.23 19.64
CA ALA A 119 -6.63 -10.26 20.13
C ALA A 119 -6.29 -8.84 19.64
N ASP A 120 -7.26 -8.18 19.01
CA ASP A 120 -7.23 -6.74 18.75
C ASP A 120 -7.64 -5.97 20.02
N LEU A 121 -8.65 -6.48 20.74
CA LEU A 121 -9.19 -5.91 21.97
C LEU A 121 -9.61 -7.04 22.91
N PHE A 122 -9.20 -6.92 24.17
CA PHE A 122 -9.55 -7.86 25.22
C PHE A 122 -9.86 -7.07 26.49
N ASP A 123 -11.09 -7.19 26.99
CA ASP A 123 -11.52 -6.55 28.23
C ASP A 123 -12.21 -7.58 29.13
N ILE A 124 -11.77 -7.63 30.38
CA ILE A 124 -12.33 -8.48 31.41
C ILE A 124 -12.34 -7.72 32.74
N ALA A 125 -13.51 -7.68 33.39
CA ALA A 125 -13.68 -7.01 34.67
C ALA A 125 -14.68 -7.75 35.55
N THR A 126 -14.58 -7.59 36.87
CA THR A 126 -15.55 -8.11 37.83
C THR A 126 -16.72 -7.14 37.97
N VAL A 127 -17.93 -7.68 38.11
CA VAL A 127 -19.14 -6.86 38.33
C VAL A 127 -19.25 -6.41 39.79
N SER A 128 -18.92 -7.30 40.74
CA SER A 128 -19.07 -7.02 42.16
C SER A 128 -17.91 -6.16 42.72
N PRO A 129 -18.20 -5.13 43.54
CA PRO A 129 -17.18 -4.41 44.29
C PRO A 129 -16.55 -5.33 45.34
N GLY A 130 -15.24 -5.55 45.23
CA GLY A 130 -14.48 -6.46 46.10
C GLY A 130 -14.25 -7.87 45.53
N ALA A 131 -14.84 -8.20 44.39
CA ALA A 131 -14.48 -9.41 43.65
C ALA A 131 -13.12 -9.23 42.95
N SER A 132 -12.38 -10.34 42.79
CA SER A 132 -11.09 -10.37 42.10
C SER A 132 -11.17 -11.29 40.88
N LEU A 133 -10.39 -10.97 39.83
CA LEU A 133 -10.19 -11.85 38.69
C LEU A 133 -9.28 -13.04 39.02
N PHE A 134 -8.40 -12.87 40.00
CA PHE A 134 -7.32 -13.81 40.32
C PHE A 134 -7.59 -14.67 41.56
N HIS A 135 -8.68 -14.40 42.27
CA HIS A 135 -9.11 -15.21 43.41
C HIS A 135 -10.41 -15.96 43.10
N PRO A 136 -10.68 -17.08 43.78
CA PRO A 136 -11.93 -17.79 43.65
C PRO A 136 -13.14 -16.87 43.92
N PRO A 137 -14.27 -17.08 43.21
CA PRO A 137 -15.50 -16.34 43.47
C PRO A 137 -15.97 -16.56 44.91
N GLN A 138 -16.36 -15.47 45.58
CA GLN A 138 -16.99 -15.52 46.89
C GLN A 138 -18.50 -15.72 46.76
N PRO A 139 -19.19 -16.20 47.82
CA PRO A 139 -20.65 -16.21 47.85
C PRO A 139 -21.20 -14.79 47.59
N GLY A 140 -22.08 -14.64 46.59
CA GLY A 140 -22.62 -13.34 46.17
C GLY A 140 -21.88 -12.66 45.00
N ASP A 141 -20.93 -13.34 44.36
CA ASP A 141 -20.30 -12.86 43.13
C ASP A 141 -21.32 -12.74 41.98
N GLN A 142 -21.40 -11.54 41.38
CA GLN A 142 -22.29 -11.22 40.27
C GLN A 142 -21.68 -11.55 38.90
N GLY A 143 -20.47 -12.11 38.88
CA GLY A 143 -19.77 -12.53 37.67
C GLY A 143 -18.88 -11.45 37.09
N LEU A 144 -18.73 -11.48 35.77
CA LEU A 144 -17.74 -10.71 35.02
C LEU A 144 -18.39 -9.99 33.85
N THR A 145 -17.73 -8.95 33.36
CA THR A 145 -17.93 -8.49 31.98
C THR A 145 -16.77 -9.00 31.12
N LEU A 146 -17.06 -9.54 29.95
CA LEU A 146 -16.04 -10.00 29.00
C LEU A 146 -16.35 -9.49 27.59
N GLY A 147 -15.40 -8.79 26.99
CA GLY A 147 -15.42 -8.33 25.60
C GLY A 147 -14.14 -8.77 24.89
N VAL A 148 -14.27 -9.34 23.70
CA VAL A 148 -13.13 -9.86 22.92
C VAL A 148 -13.34 -9.58 21.45
N SER A 149 -12.35 -9.00 20.79
CA SER A 149 -12.29 -8.86 19.34
C SER A 149 -10.91 -9.28 18.86
N GLY A 150 -10.83 -10.02 17.76
CA GLY A 150 -9.56 -10.44 17.20
C GLY A 150 -9.70 -11.37 16.01
N THR A 151 -8.58 -11.93 15.59
CA THR A 151 -8.48 -12.86 14.47
C THR A 151 -8.03 -14.22 14.97
N LEU A 152 -8.78 -15.24 14.60
CA LEU A 152 -8.43 -16.63 14.83
C LEU A 152 -7.78 -17.20 13.58
N HIS A 153 -6.50 -17.51 13.66
CA HIS A 153 -5.77 -18.26 12.65
C HIS A 153 -5.84 -19.75 12.99
N PHE A 154 -6.14 -20.61 12.04
CA PHE A 154 -6.20 -22.05 12.24
C PHE A 154 -5.68 -22.80 11.02
N GLN A 155 -5.02 -23.94 11.22
CA GLN A 155 -4.55 -24.75 10.11
C GLN A 155 -5.73 -25.43 9.40
N THR A 156 -5.77 -25.34 8.06
CA THR A 156 -6.84 -25.86 7.20
C THR A 156 -6.56 -27.26 6.67
N VAL A 157 -5.46 -27.91 7.08
CA VAL A 157 -5.12 -29.29 6.68
C VAL A 157 -6.36 -30.15 6.77
N SER A 158 -6.84 -30.55 5.60
CA SER A 158 -8.08 -31.25 5.38
C SER A 158 -8.21 -32.39 6.38
N VAL A 159 -9.09 -32.24 7.37
CA VAL A 159 -9.67 -33.39 8.03
C VAL A 159 -10.43 -34.11 6.92
N SER A 160 -9.82 -35.12 6.30
CA SER A 160 -10.53 -36.09 5.46
C SER A 160 -11.72 -36.56 6.29
N GLN A 161 -12.90 -36.04 5.99
CA GLN A 161 -14.14 -36.48 6.58
C GLN A 161 -14.26 -37.95 6.19
N SER A 162 -13.97 -38.87 7.12
CA SER A 162 -14.26 -40.28 6.92
C SER A 162 -15.73 -40.40 6.52
N PRO A 163 -16.07 -41.07 5.41
CA PRO A 163 -17.44 -41.18 4.98
C PRO A 163 -18.22 -41.85 6.10
N ARG A 164 -19.24 -41.15 6.61
CA ARG A 164 -20.20 -41.65 7.57
C ARG A 164 -20.88 -42.87 6.94
N VAL A 165 -20.45 -44.07 7.32
CA VAL A 165 -21.17 -45.31 7.03
C VAL A 165 -22.46 -45.25 7.81
N THR A 166 -23.57 -44.96 7.12
CA THR A 166 -24.92 -45.11 7.68
C THR A 166 -25.28 -46.59 7.77
N PRO A 167 -25.92 -47.02 8.86
CA PRO A 167 -26.40 -48.40 9.05
C PRO A 167 -27.56 -48.75 8.11
#